data_AF-A0A6A6BY84-F1
#
_entry.id   AF-A0A6A6BY84-F1
#
_cell.length_a   1.000
_cell.length_b   1.000
_cell.length_c   1.000
_cell.angle_alpha   90.00
_cell.angle_beta   90.00
_cell.angle_gamma   90.00
#
_symmetry.space_group_name_H-M   'P 1'
#
loop_
_entity.id
_entity.type
_entity.pdbx_description
1 polymer ?
#
loop_
_entity_poly.entity_id
_entity_poly.type
_entity_poly.pdbx_seq_one_letter_code
_entity_poly.pdbx_strand_id
1 'polypeptide(L)'
;GLAAATSLAQKGHHPTILESAPSLNEFGASIGILANGVRPLKAWGLGPAFEKVVTKNRYLEFRSAYTNEMLGRNPHNEKGFSVVGYGEEIWNINRVDYQQVLAEAAGGSGAKIVFDAKVRQVDVEGCMVKYADGREFHGDVIIGADGNSSIVRASIPATAHVKPQAWEEQCFRCTVPKEKMRGNPQLEWLLDVGNEFVWTGEGKYILTWPLPDHRPYDVVCAIQGPSDVPAGRWGMRADPEEARAGFEDFCPQMKALLAHIETAVKWTLCDLPPLETCRSQNGRVVLIGDAFHAMIPHSASGGNSAIEDAACIAECLDWAYRNDKPISRATQAFETLRKPRVERMQQASREGYDFLGAKGDFLPIRDQALK
;
A
#
# COMPACT_ATOMS: atom_id res chain seq x y z
N GLY A 1 -10.51 -3.28 -3.04
CA GLY A 1 -11.62 -3.01 -3.97
C GLY A 1 -11.37 -3.61 -5.33
N LEU A 2 -10.67 -2.89 -6.21
CA LEU A 2 -10.47 -3.26 -7.62
C LEU A 2 -9.92 -4.68 -7.85
N ALA A 3 -8.88 -5.09 -7.09
CA ALA A 3 -8.33 -6.43 -7.16
C ALA A 3 -9.36 -7.52 -6.81
N ALA A 4 -10.16 -7.33 -5.76
CA ALA A 4 -11.18 -8.29 -5.35
C ALA A 4 -12.29 -8.39 -6.40
N ALA A 5 -12.73 -7.25 -6.95
CA ALA A 5 -13.71 -7.23 -8.04
C ALA A 5 -13.19 -7.93 -9.30
N THR A 6 -11.92 -7.72 -9.67
CA THR A 6 -11.27 -8.43 -10.79
C THR A 6 -11.30 -9.94 -10.55
N SER A 7 -10.78 -10.40 -9.40
CA SER A 7 -10.70 -11.83 -9.10
C SER A 7 -12.07 -12.51 -9.00
N LEU A 8 -13.08 -11.83 -8.44
CA LEU A 8 -14.45 -12.33 -8.36
C LEU A 8 -15.12 -12.40 -9.74
N ALA A 9 -14.97 -11.35 -10.54
CA ALA A 9 -15.60 -11.28 -11.86
C ALA A 9 -15.01 -12.33 -12.82
N GLN A 10 -13.68 -12.57 -12.78
CA GLN A 10 -13.04 -13.65 -13.55
C GLN A 10 -13.55 -15.06 -13.19
N LYS A 11 -14.13 -15.21 -11.99
CA LYS A 11 -14.75 -16.48 -11.53
C LYS A 11 -16.24 -16.57 -11.83
N GLY A 12 -16.81 -15.59 -12.54
CA GLY A 12 -18.22 -15.56 -12.93
C GLY A 12 -19.16 -14.95 -11.89
N HIS A 13 -18.64 -14.37 -10.81
CA HIS A 13 -19.46 -13.58 -9.89
C HIS A 13 -19.74 -12.18 -10.47
N HIS A 14 -20.69 -11.46 -9.86
CA HIS A 14 -21.14 -10.15 -10.35
C HIS A 14 -20.82 -8.99 -9.38
N PRO A 15 -19.53 -8.71 -9.12
CA PRO A 15 -19.16 -7.66 -8.17
C PRO A 15 -19.55 -6.27 -8.69
N THR A 16 -20.08 -5.45 -7.78
CA THR A 16 -20.31 -4.01 -8.00
C THR A 16 -19.49 -3.24 -6.96
N ILE A 17 -18.60 -2.37 -7.43
CA ILE A 17 -17.80 -1.48 -6.61
C ILE A 17 -18.57 -0.17 -6.43
N LEU A 18 -18.69 0.27 -5.18
CA LEU A 18 -19.25 1.57 -4.82
C LEU A 18 -18.10 2.47 -4.36
N GLU A 19 -17.69 3.41 -5.23
CA GLU A 19 -16.64 4.37 -4.96
C GLU A 19 -17.26 5.74 -4.64
N SER A 20 -16.82 6.34 -3.53
CA SER A 20 -17.29 7.63 -3.06
C SER A 20 -16.85 8.81 -3.92
N ALA A 21 -15.67 8.72 -4.53
CA ALA A 21 -15.12 9.74 -5.41
C ALA A 21 -15.82 9.74 -6.78
N PRO A 22 -15.84 10.87 -7.50
CA PRO A 22 -16.40 10.97 -8.85
C PRO A 22 -15.54 10.25 -9.91
N SER A 23 -14.27 9.99 -9.59
CA SER A 23 -13.31 9.29 -10.44
C SER A 23 -12.24 8.61 -9.59
N LEU A 24 -11.41 7.76 -10.22
CA LEU A 24 -10.24 7.20 -9.54
C LEU A 24 -9.25 8.32 -9.21
N ASN A 25 -8.60 8.18 -8.06
CA ASN A 25 -7.83 9.24 -7.46
C ASN A 25 -6.57 9.58 -8.29
N GLU A 26 -6.37 10.87 -8.60
CA GLU A 26 -5.27 11.35 -9.46
C GLU A 26 -3.95 11.56 -8.71
N PHE A 27 -3.96 11.51 -7.36
CA PHE A 27 -2.76 11.75 -6.57
C PHE A 27 -1.95 10.46 -6.37
N GLY A 28 -0.84 10.36 -7.10
CA GLY A 28 -0.05 9.14 -7.22
C GLY A 28 1.10 9.04 -6.24
N ALA A 29 0.89 8.29 -5.15
CA ALA A 29 1.97 7.73 -4.36
C ALA A 29 2.62 6.55 -5.06
N SER A 30 3.92 6.33 -4.92
CA SER A 30 4.49 5.09 -5.43
C SER A 30 4.31 3.91 -4.46
N ILE A 31 4.22 2.71 -5.01
CA ILE A 31 3.94 1.48 -4.27
C ILE A 31 4.93 0.41 -4.72
N GLY A 32 5.52 -0.30 -3.75
CA GLY A 32 6.22 -1.55 -3.99
C GLY A 32 5.24 -2.73 -4.04
N ILE A 33 5.27 -3.48 -5.14
CA ILE A 33 4.55 -4.74 -5.32
C ILE A 33 5.56 -5.86 -5.17
N LEU A 34 5.53 -6.52 -4.02
CA LEU A 34 6.40 -7.64 -3.71
C LEU A 34 5.94 -8.90 -4.46
N ALA A 35 6.78 -9.94 -4.50
CA ALA A 35 6.50 -11.17 -5.24
C ALA A 35 5.14 -11.81 -4.90
N ASN A 36 4.71 -11.71 -3.64
CA ASN A 36 3.40 -12.19 -3.18
C ASN A 36 2.21 -11.36 -3.72
N GLY A 37 2.43 -10.07 -4.04
CA GLY A 37 1.45 -9.25 -4.76
C GLY A 37 1.51 -9.44 -6.27
N VAL A 38 2.70 -9.63 -6.85
CA VAL A 38 2.89 -9.87 -8.29
C VAL A 38 2.24 -11.18 -8.73
N ARG A 39 2.34 -12.24 -7.92
CA ARG A 39 1.85 -13.58 -8.27
C ARG A 39 0.35 -13.61 -8.58
N PRO A 40 -0.57 -13.08 -7.74
CA PRO A 40 -1.99 -12.98 -8.11
C PRO A 40 -2.24 -12.12 -9.34
N LEU A 41 -1.53 -10.99 -9.49
CA LEU A 41 -1.69 -10.10 -10.66
C LEU A 41 -1.36 -10.84 -11.97
N LYS A 42 -0.28 -11.63 -12.00
CA LYS A 42 0.06 -12.47 -13.14
C LYS A 42 -0.94 -13.61 -13.34
N ALA A 43 -1.42 -14.24 -12.27
CA ALA A 43 -2.45 -15.29 -12.35
C ALA A 43 -3.77 -14.77 -12.94
N TRP A 44 -4.10 -13.49 -12.73
CA TRP A 44 -5.24 -12.81 -13.36
C TRP A 44 -4.96 -12.34 -14.80
N GLY A 45 -3.80 -12.69 -15.37
CA GLY A 45 -3.40 -12.30 -16.73
C GLY A 45 -2.93 -10.85 -16.87
N LEU A 46 -2.72 -10.13 -15.76
CA LEU A 46 -2.43 -8.69 -15.79
C LEU A 46 -0.94 -8.37 -15.97
N GLY A 47 -0.07 -9.38 -15.98
CA GLY A 47 1.38 -9.21 -16.13
C GLY A 47 1.77 -8.24 -17.25
N PRO A 48 1.35 -8.48 -18.51
CA PRO A 48 1.69 -7.60 -19.63
C PRO A 48 1.18 -6.15 -19.51
N ALA A 49 0.09 -5.92 -18.78
CA ALA A 49 -0.43 -4.58 -18.55
C ALA A 49 0.41 -3.83 -17.49
N PHE A 50 0.74 -4.51 -16.40
CA PHE A 50 1.62 -3.97 -15.35
C PHE A 50 3.03 -3.71 -15.87
N GLU A 51 3.61 -4.62 -16.66
CA GLU A 51 4.99 -4.50 -17.16
C GLU A 51 5.24 -3.22 -18.00
N LYS A 52 4.19 -2.59 -18.53
CA LYS A 52 4.29 -1.31 -19.24
C LYS A 52 4.48 -0.10 -18.33
N VAL A 53 4.13 -0.22 -17.05
CA VAL A 53 4.01 0.90 -16.11
C VAL A 53 4.75 0.69 -14.79
N VAL A 54 5.49 -0.41 -14.65
CA VAL A 54 6.33 -0.71 -13.48
C VAL A 54 7.82 -0.50 -13.77
N THR A 55 8.59 -0.25 -12.73
CA THR A 55 10.04 -0.47 -12.72
C THR A 55 10.38 -1.76 -11.98
N LYS A 56 11.45 -2.43 -12.43
CA LYS A 56 11.95 -3.69 -11.88
C LYS A 56 13.33 -3.47 -11.28
N ASN A 57 13.38 -2.87 -10.09
CA ASN A 57 14.63 -2.49 -9.43
C ASN A 57 15.51 -3.72 -9.13
N ARG A 58 16.83 -3.61 -9.30
CA ARG A 58 17.74 -4.75 -9.08
C ARG A 58 17.99 -5.00 -7.60
N TYR A 59 18.10 -3.94 -6.81
CA TYR A 59 18.34 -3.98 -5.37
C TYR A 59 17.46 -2.97 -4.62
N LEU A 60 17.24 -3.25 -3.34
CA LEU A 60 17.00 -2.26 -2.30
C LEU A 60 18.32 -1.99 -1.58
N GLU A 61 18.85 -0.79 -1.70
CA GLU A 61 20.17 -0.42 -1.20
C GLU A 61 20.06 0.55 -0.03
N PHE A 62 20.73 0.23 1.07
CA PHE A 62 20.79 1.06 2.27
C PHE A 62 22.10 1.82 2.31
N ARG A 63 22.00 3.13 2.55
CA ARG A 63 23.15 4.04 2.58
C ARG A 63 23.11 4.90 3.83
N SER A 64 24.30 5.27 4.32
CA SER A 64 24.42 6.25 5.39
C SER A 64 23.89 7.59 4.89
N ALA A 65 22.93 8.15 5.62
CA ALA A 65 22.40 9.48 5.32
C ALA A 65 23.48 10.57 5.35
N TYR A 66 24.56 10.39 6.11
CA TYR A 66 25.58 11.42 6.35
C TYR A 66 26.75 11.33 5.37
N THR A 67 27.26 10.12 5.11
CA THR A 67 28.46 9.90 4.27
C THR A 67 28.13 9.46 2.86
N ASN A 68 26.88 9.09 2.58
CA ASN A 68 26.46 8.40 1.36
C ASN A 68 27.17 7.05 1.13
N GLU A 69 27.83 6.47 2.13
CA GLU A 69 28.42 5.13 1.99
C GLU A 69 27.34 4.05 1.99
N MET A 70 27.50 3.03 1.15
CA MET A 70 26.60 1.88 1.14
C MET A 70 26.81 1.07 2.42
N LEU A 71 25.75 0.94 3.22
CA LEU A 71 25.73 0.10 4.40
C LEU A 71 25.43 -1.35 4.02
N GLY A 72 24.53 -1.55 3.06
CA GLY A 72 24.06 -2.88 2.68
C GLY A 72 23.12 -2.86 1.50
N ARG A 73 22.76 -4.04 1.00
CA ARG A 73 21.73 -4.17 -0.05
C ARG A 73 21.03 -5.51 -0.02
N ASN A 74 19.74 -5.49 -0.26
CA ASN A 74 18.93 -6.68 -0.50
C ASN A 74 18.75 -6.87 -2.01
N PRO A 75 19.13 -8.04 -2.57
CA PRO A 75 18.84 -8.33 -3.96
C PRO A 75 17.32 -8.43 -4.17
N HIS A 76 16.79 -7.62 -5.07
CA HIS A 76 15.43 -7.72 -5.57
C HIS A 76 15.45 -8.58 -6.84
N ASN A 77 15.40 -7.95 -8.02
CA ASN A 77 15.37 -8.65 -9.30
C ASN A 77 16.78 -8.98 -9.85
N GLU A 78 17.85 -8.68 -9.10
CA GLU A 78 19.22 -8.98 -9.51
C GLU A 78 19.37 -10.45 -9.92
N LYS A 79 19.74 -10.69 -11.17
CA LYS A 79 19.97 -12.04 -11.73
C LYS A 79 18.84 -13.03 -11.41
N GLY A 80 17.60 -12.55 -11.30
CA GLY A 80 16.42 -13.36 -10.98
C GLY A 80 16.31 -13.82 -9.53
N PHE A 81 17.02 -13.18 -8.58
CA PHE A 81 17.01 -13.56 -7.16
C PHE A 81 15.59 -13.69 -6.60
N SER A 82 14.72 -12.68 -6.78
CA SER A 82 13.34 -12.74 -6.30
C SER A 82 12.51 -13.85 -6.97
N VAL A 83 12.76 -14.14 -8.25
CA VAL A 83 12.06 -15.22 -8.96
C VAL A 83 12.43 -16.57 -8.37
N VAL A 84 13.72 -16.81 -8.11
CA VAL A 84 14.18 -18.08 -7.51
C VAL A 84 13.76 -18.19 -6.04
N GLY A 85 13.94 -17.11 -5.26
CA GLY A 85 13.70 -17.12 -3.82
C GLY A 85 12.22 -17.00 -3.43
N TYR A 86 11.44 -16.24 -4.19
CA TYR A 86 10.06 -15.87 -3.87
C TYR A 86 9.05 -16.25 -4.95
N GLY A 87 9.49 -16.83 -6.07
CA GLY A 87 8.66 -17.31 -7.17
C GLY A 87 8.26 -16.25 -8.20
N GLU A 88 8.48 -14.96 -7.91
CA GLU A 88 8.12 -13.85 -8.81
C GLU A 88 9.06 -12.65 -8.67
N GLU A 89 8.98 -11.75 -9.65
CA GLU A 89 9.65 -10.44 -9.62
C GLU A 89 9.06 -9.52 -8.54
N ILE A 90 9.81 -8.47 -8.19
CA ILE A 90 9.36 -7.34 -7.38
C ILE A 90 9.21 -6.13 -8.31
N TRP A 91 8.11 -5.41 -8.20
CA TRP A 91 7.81 -4.24 -9.04
C TRP A 91 7.65 -2.98 -8.19
N ASN A 92 7.97 -1.82 -8.77
CA ASN A 92 7.59 -0.53 -8.22
C ASN A 92 6.69 0.19 -9.23
N ILE A 93 5.64 0.86 -8.75
CA ILE A 93 4.63 1.48 -9.62
C ILE A 93 4.13 2.80 -9.03
N ASN A 94 3.67 3.71 -9.89
CA ASN A 94 2.86 4.84 -9.42
C ASN A 94 1.41 4.39 -9.14
N ARG A 95 0.83 4.83 -8.02
CA ARG A 95 -0.52 4.42 -7.60
C ARG A 95 -1.61 4.77 -8.60
N VAL A 96 -1.46 5.84 -9.39
CA VAL A 96 -2.42 6.18 -10.45
C VAL A 96 -2.44 5.08 -11.50
N ASP A 97 -1.25 4.67 -11.98
CA ASP A 97 -1.11 3.58 -12.96
C ASP A 97 -1.63 2.25 -12.37
N TYR A 98 -1.30 1.98 -11.10
CA TYR A 98 -1.78 0.79 -10.37
C TYR A 98 -3.31 0.72 -10.31
N GLN A 99 -3.97 1.82 -9.95
CA GLN A 99 -5.43 1.88 -9.89
C GLN A 99 -6.06 1.79 -11.27
N GLN A 100 -5.48 2.44 -12.27
CA GLN A 100 -6.00 2.43 -13.64
C GLN A 100 -5.98 1.01 -14.24
N VAL A 101 -4.84 0.31 -14.16
CA VAL A 101 -4.72 -1.07 -14.67
C VAL A 101 -5.72 -2.00 -13.98
N LEU A 102 -5.89 -1.89 -12.66
CA LEU A 102 -6.85 -2.72 -11.94
C LEU A 102 -8.31 -2.37 -12.22
N ALA A 103 -8.62 -1.10 -12.51
CA ALA A 103 -9.97 -0.69 -12.88
C ALA A 103 -10.35 -1.17 -14.28
N GLU A 104 -9.43 -1.07 -15.24
CA GLU A 104 -9.57 -1.66 -16.56
C GLU A 104 -9.75 -3.18 -16.47
N ALA A 105 -8.95 -3.86 -15.64
CA ALA A 105 -9.08 -5.29 -15.40
C ALA A 105 -10.44 -5.68 -14.79
N ALA A 106 -10.90 -4.93 -13.78
CA ALA A 106 -12.18 -5.16 -13.14
C ALA A 106 -13.33 -5.00 -14.15
N GLY A 107 -13.36 -3.88 -14.88
CA GLY A 107 -14.38 -3.62 -15.90
C GLY A 107 -14.33 -4.62 -17.05
N GLY A 108 -13.14 -4.93 -17.57
CA GLY A 108 -12.93 -5.91 -18.63
C GLY A 108 -13.31 -7.35 -18.23
N SER A 109 -13.29 -7.66 -16.93
CA SER A 109 -13.75 -8.94 -16.40
C SER A 109 -15.27 -8.97 -16.11
N GLY A 110 -15.98 -7.85 -16.28
CA GLY A 110 -17.43 -7.75 -16.08
C GLY A 110 -17.87 -7.17 -14.73
N ALA A 111 -16.95 -6.67 -13.90
CA ALA A 111 -17.31 -5.94 -12.69
C ALA A 111 -17.91 -4.56 -13.03
N LYS A 112 -18.85 -4.09 -12.22
CA LYS A 112 -19.40 -2.73 -12.34
C LYS A 112 -18.69 -1.80 -11.36
N ILE A 113 -18.35 -0.59 -11.79
CA ILE A 113 -17.82 0.47 -10.92
C ILE A 113 -18.81 1.63 -10.94
N VAL A 114 -19.33 1.98 -9.77
CA VAL A 114 -20.25 3.10 -9.56
C VAL A 114 -19.52 4.17 -8.77
N PHE A 115 -19.24 5.29 -9.43
CA PHE A 115 -18.68 6.49 -8.80
C PHE A 115 -19.77 7.33 -8.13
N ASP A 116 -19.37 8.34 -7.35
CA ASP A 116 -20.28 9.17 -6.54
C ASP A 116 -21.21 8.34 -5.64
N ALA A 117 -20.78 7.13 -5.27
CA ALA A 117 -21.51 6.14 -4.52
C ALA A 117 -21.07 6.13 -3.05
N LYS A 118 -21.13 7.29 -2.38
CA LYS A 118 -20.72 7.40 -0.98
C LYS A 118 -21.69 6.65 -0.07
N VAL A 119 -21.29 5.47 0.40
CA VAL A 119 -22.02 4.73 1.43
C VAL A 119 -21.94 5.49 2.77
N ARG A 120 -23.04 5.50 3.53
CA ARG A 120 -23.15 6.13 4.86
C ARG A 120 -23.63 5.18 5.94
N GLN A 121 -24.36 4.13 5.58
CA GLN A 121 -24.86 3.13 6.51
C GLN A 121 -24.77 1.74 5.87
N VAL A 122 -24.49 0.76 6.70
CA VAL A 122 -24.45 -0.66 6.33
C VAL A 122 -25.42 -1.39 7.25
N ASP A 123 -26.40 -2.06 6.67
CA ASP A 123 -27.24 -3.04 7.36
C ASP A 123 -26.58 -4.41 7.23
N VAL A 124 -25.96 -4.85 8.32
CA VAL A 124 -25.21 -6.10 8.41
C VAL A 124 -26.12 -7.34 8.29
N GLU A 125 -27.35 -7.26 8.80
CA GLU A 125 -28.28 -8.40 8.76
C GLU A 125 -28.99 -8.50 7.41
N GLY A 126 -29.43 -7.36 6.87
CA GLY A 126 -30.06 -7.29 5.54
C GLY A 126 -29.09 -7.37 4.35
N CYS A 127 -27.78 -7.33 4.59
CA CYS A 127 -26.74 -7.24 3.55
C CYS A 127 -27.04 -6.11 2.54
N MET A 128 -27.27 -4.92 3.09
CA MET A 128 -27.65 -3.73 2.34
C MET A 128 -26.76 -2.55 2.74
N VAL A 129 -26.48 -1.67 1.78
CA VAL A 129 -25.81 -0.39 2.01
C VAL A 129 -26.68 0.76 1.59
N LYS A 130 -26.67 1.83 2.39
CA LYS A 130 -27.37 3.08 2.10
C LYS A 130 -26.39 4.19 1.75
N TYR A 131 -26.68 4.87 0.66
CA TYR A 131 -25.88 5.94 0.09
C TYR A 131 -26.15 7.24 0.85
N ALA A 132 -25.26 8.22 0.69
CA ALA A 132 -25.43 9.55 1.26
C ALA A 132 -26.65 10.30 0.72
N ASP A 133 -27.09 9.96 -0.50
CA ASP A 133 -28.28 10.52 -1.15
C ASP A 133 -29.57 9.74 -0.85
N GLY A 134 -29.49 8.71 0.01
CA GLY A 134 -30.62 7.91 0.45
C GLY A 134 -30.95 6.70 -0.45
N ARG A 135 -30.28 6.52 -1.60
CA ARG A 135 -30.38 5.28 -2.38
C ARG A 135 -29.95 4.08 -1.53
N GLU A 136 -30.42 2.89 -1.89
CA GLU A 136 -30.08 1.63 -1.23
C GLU A 136 -29.57 0.63 -2.27
N PHE A 137 -28.65 -0.24 -1.88
CA PHE A 137 -28.11 -1.29 -2.73
C PHE A 137 -27.94 -2.57 -1.93
N HIS A 138 -28.43 -3.67 -2.51
CA HIS A 138 -28.44 -4.99 -1.89
C HIS A 138 -27.46 -5.91 -2.61
N GLY A 139 -26.88 -6.85 -1.87
CA GLY A 139 -26.07 -7.92 -2.43
C GLY A 139 -26.14 -9.18 -1.57
N ASP A 140 -25.51 -10.24 -2.05
CA ASP A 140 -25.40 -11.50 -1.29
C ASP A 140 -24.31 -11.42 -0.21
N VAL A 141 -23.27 -10.61 -0.47
CA VAL A 141 -22.13 -10.35 0.41
C VAL A 141 -21.65 -8.91 0.24
N ILE A 142 -21.31 -8.25 1.35
CA ILE A 142 -20.63 -6.95 1.37
C ILE A 142 -19.16 -7.17 1.72
N ILE A 143 -18.26 -6.70 0.84
CA ILE A 143 -16.83 -6.70 1.07
C ILE A 143 -16.39 -5.27 1.41
N GLY A 144 -16.08 -5.02 2.68
CA GLY A 144 -15.53 -3.77 3.17
C GLY A 144 -14.08 -3.61 2.74
N ALA A 145 -13.85 -2.77 1.72
CA ALA A 145 -12.54 -2.41 1.21
C ALA A 145 -12.33 -0.89 1.20
N ASP A 146 -12.92 -0.22 2.19
CA ASP A 146 -13.11 1.23 2.33
C ASP A 146 -12.05 1.91 3.23
N GLY A 147 -10.88 1.28 3.35
CA GLY A 147 -9.70 1.91 3.94
C GLY A 147 -9.66 1.91 5.47
N ASN A 148 -8.63 2.56 6.03
CA ASN A 148 -8.40 2.58 7.48
C ASN A 148 -9.57 3.17 8.28
N SER A 149 -10.35 4.09 7.70
CA SER A 149 -11.48 4.77 8.33
C SER A 149 -12.82 4.09 8.01
N SER A 150 -12.78 2.77 7.79
CA SER A 150 -13.88 1.94 7.30
C SER A 150 -15.18 2.12 8.09
N ILE A 151 -16.24 2.49 7.38
CA ILE A 151 -17.62 2.49 7.89
C ILE A 151 -18.18 1.07 7.93
N VAL A 152 -17.69 0.18 7.06
CA VAL A 152 -18.09 -1.24 7.07
C VAL A 152 -17.58 -1.91 8.33
N ARG A 153 -16.32 -1.68 8.73
CA ARG A 153 -15.76 -2.13 10.01
C ARG A 153 -16.56 -1.55 11.18
N ALA A 154 -16.93 -0.27 11.10
CA ALA A 154 -17.72 0.38 12.15
C ALA A 154 -19.13 -0.20 12.28
N SER A 155 -19.68 -0.82 11.23
CA SER A 155 -21.02 -1.42 11.24
C SER A 155 -21.08 -2.81 11.89
N ILE A 156 -19.96 -3.53 11.95
CA ILE A 156 -19.89 -4.86 12.58
C ILE A 156 -19.74 -4.65 14.10
N PRO A 157 -20.68 -5.13 14.95
CA PRO A 157 -20.65 -4.87 16.39
C PRO A 157 -19.32 -5.24 17.07
N ALA A 158 -18.73 -6.38 16.67
CA ALA A 158 -17.46 -6.87 17.21
C ALA A 158 -16.26 -5.95 16.90
N THR A 159 -16.33 -5.10 15.86
CA THR A 159 -15.23 -4.22 15.45
C THR A 159 -15.57 -2.73 15.49
N ALA A 160 -16.79 -2.38 15.91
CA ALA A 160 -17.31 -1.00 15.89
C ALA A 160 -16.48 -0.01 16.72
N HIS A 161 -15.87 -0.51 17.79
CA HIS A 161 -15.03 0.26 18.71
C HIS A 161 -13.62 0.52 18.17
N VAL A 162 -13.18 -0.17 17.12
CA VAL A 162 -11.80 -0.09 16.62
C VAL A 162 -11.59 1.16 15.76
N LYS A 163 -10.62 1.98 16.15
CA LYS A 163 -10.20 3.22 15.47
C LYS A 163 -8.74 3.12 15.00
N PRO A 164 -8.36 3.79 13.89
CA PRO A 164 -6.96 3.94 13.49
C PRO A 164 -6.12 4.55 14.61
N GLN A 165 -4.93 3.99 14.83
CA GLN A 165 -3.96 4.47 15.81
C GLN A 165 -2.85 5.23 15.08
N ALA A 166 -2.64 6.49 15.46
CA ALA A 166 -1.59 7.31 14.87
C ALA A 166 -0.22 6.91 15.41
N TRP A 167 0.78 6.92 14.54
CA TRP A 167 2.19 6.75 14.88
C TRP A 167 2.90 8.10 14.87
N GLU A 168 3.94 8.22 15.70
CA GLU A 168 4.82 9.39 15.74
C GLU A 168 5.81 9.36 14.57
N GLU A 169 5.30 9.45 13.34
CA GLU A 169 6.11 9.61 12.13
C GLU A 169 5.42 10.56 11.16
N GLN A 170 6.14 11.64 10.84
CA GLN A 170 5.79 12.55 9.78
C GLN A 170 6.34 12.00 8.47
N CYS A 171 5.45 11.73 7.52
CA CYS A 171 5.85 11.28 6.21
C CYS A 171 5.49 12.31 5.16
N PHE A 172 6.44 12.61 4.29
CA PHE A 172 6.28 13.44 3.11
C PHE A 172 6.52 12.60 1.88
N ARG A 173 5.74 12.88 0.85
CA ARG A 173 5.85 12.25 -0.44
C ARG A 173 6.01 13.32 -1.47
N CYS A 174 7.10 13.15 -2.17
CA CYS A 174 7.72 14.16 -2.96
C CYS A 174 8.05 13.55 -4.31
N THR A 175 8.18 14.43 -5.30
CA THR A 175 8.64 14.03 -6.62
C THR A 175 9.68 15.01 -7.12
N VAL A 176 10.64 14.49 -7.89
CA VAL A 176 11.68 15.29 -8.53
C VAL A 176 11.60 15.05 -10.04
N PRO A 177 11.47 16.11 -10.87
CA PRO A 177 11.54 15.95 -12.32
C PRO A 177 12.90 15.39 -12.73
N LYS A 178 12.91 14.32 -13.54
CA LYS A 178 14.13 13.64 -13.94
C LYS A 178 15.07 14.56 -14.74
N GLU A 179 14.51 15.53 -15.46
CA GLU A 179 15.23 16.55 -16.21
C GLU A 179 16.13 17.42 -15.32
N LYS A 180 15.78 17.57 -14.03
CA LYS A 180 16.62 18.29 -13.05
C LYS A 180 17.75 17.43 -12.49
N MET A 181 17.66 16.11 -12.66
CA MET A 181 18.66 15.14 -12.20
C MET A 181 19.69 14.80 -13.28
N ARG A 182 19.29 14.78 -14.55
CA ARG A 182 20.17 14.50 -15.70
C ARG A 182 21.30 15.53 -15.79
N GLY A 183 22.53 15.06 -16.00
CA GLY A 183 23.73 15.91 -16.03
C GLY A 183 24.16 16.50 -14.68
N ASN A 184 23.42 16.25 -13.59
CA ASN A 184 23.85 16.61 -12.24
C ASN A 184 24.76 15.50 -11.68
N PRO A 185 26.05 15.76 -11.42
CA PRO A 185 27.00 14.74 -10.98
C PRO A 185 26.66 14.11 -9.62
N GLN A 186 25.78 14.74 -8.84
CA GLN A 186 25.31 14.22 -7.56
C GLN A 186 24.08 13.32 -7.67
N LEU A 187 23.33 13.39 -8.79
CA LEU A 187 21.99 12.80 -8.92
C LEU A 187 21.83 11.86 -10.11
N GLU A 188 22.56 12.07 -11.20
CA GLU A 188 22.37 11.31 -12.45
C GLU A 188 22.50 9.80 -12.24
N TRP A 189 23.44 9.37 -11.39
CA TRP A 189 23.65 7.97 -11.04
C TRP A 189 22.41 7.28 -10.42
N LEU A 190 21.50 8.03 -9.79
CA LEU A 190 20.24 7.49 -9.24
C LEU A 190 19.29 7.01 -10.35
N LEU A 191 19.35 7.66 -11.52
CA LEU A 191 18.59 7.27 -12.70
C LEU A 191 19.23 6.05 -13.39
N ASP A 192 20.56 6.04 -13.50
CA ASP A 192 21.31 5.01 -14.23
C ASP A 192 21.31 3.65 -13.51
N VAL A 193 21.48 3.66 -12.19
CA VAL A 193 21.55 2.42 -11.40
C VAL A 193 20.19 1.73 -11.33
N GLY A 194 19.09 2.50 -11.33
CA GLY A 194 17.75 1.93 -11.37
C GLY A 194 17.37 1.13 -10.12
N ASN A 195 17.95 1.45 -8.96
CA ASN A 195 17.66 0.77 -7.69
C ASN A 195 16.65 1.53 -6.85
N GLU A 196 16.10 0.84 -5.85
CA GLU A 196 15.48 1.47 -4.70
C GLU A 196 16.55 1.76 -3.65
N PHE A 197 16.51 2.94 -3.06
CA PHE A 197 17.53 3.40 -2.12
C PHE A 197 16.90 3.94 -0.84
N VAL A 198 17.50 3.61 0.30
CA VAL A 198 17.16 4.13 1.62
C VAL A 198 18.39 4.81 2.22
N TRP A 199 18.33 6.12 2.41
CA TRP A 199 19.30 6.85 3.25
C TRP A 199 18.79 6.90 4.68
N THR A 200 19.44 6.18 5.59
CA THR A 200 19.04 6.11 6.99
C THR A 200 19.87 7.06 7.85
N GLY A 201 19.19 7.92 8.59
CA GLY A 201 19.76 8.76 9.65
C GLY A 201 19.22 8.38 11.02
N GLU A 202 19.48 9.21 12.02
CA GLU A 202 18.93 9.04 13.36
C GLU A 202 17.46 9.49 13.41
N GLY A 203 16.54 8.55 13.61
CA GLY A 203 15.11 8.86 13.69
C GLY A 203 14.45 9.36 12.40
N LYS A 204 15.14 9.29 11.26
CA LYS A 204 14.63 9.78 9.97
C LYS A 204 15.30 9.07 8.81
N TYR A 205 14.61 8.96 7.68
CA TYR A 205 15.14 8.37 6.47
C TYR A 205 14.55 8.98 5.20
N ILE A 206 15.26 8.81 4.09
CA ILE A 206 14.76 9.08 2.75
C ILE A 206 14.74 7.77 2.00
N LEU A 207 13.58 7.40 1.46
CA LEU A 207 13.39 6.26 0.58
C LEU A 207 13.06 6.78 -0.83
N THR A 208 13.69 6.24 -1.86
CA THR A 208 13.52 6.76 -3.22
C THR A 208 13.88 5.75 -4.30
N TRP A 209 13.25 5.88 -5.47
CA TRP A 209 13.48 5.01 -6.61
C TRP A 209 13.01 5.67 -7.93
N PRO A 210 13.54 5.22 -9.08
CA PRO A 210 13.01 5.65 -10.37
C PRO A 210 11.70 4.94 -10.72
N LEU A 211 10.79 5.71 -11.32
CA LEU A 211 9.59 5.21 -12.00
C LEU A 211 9.83 5.20 -13.53
N PRO A 212 8.92 4.68 -14.37
CA PRO A 212 9.05 4.77 -15.82
C PRO A 212 9.13 6.22 -16.32
N ASP A 213 9.59 6.43 -17.56
CA ASP A 213 9.93 7.76 -18.09
C ASP A 213 8.79 8.79 -18.06
N HIS A 214 7.54 8.36 -18.17
CA HIS A 214 6.37 9.24 -18.07
C HIS A 214 6.07 9.69 -16.63
N ARG A 215 6.83 9.24 -15.64
CA ARG A 215 6.68 9.57 -14.22
C ARG A 215 7.94 10.25 -13.67
N PRO A 216 7.78 11.18 -12.72
CA PRO A 216 8.92 11.78 -12.02
C PRO A 216 9.62 10.75 -11.13
N TYR A 217 10.78 11.12 -10.59
CA TYR A 217 11.52 10.32 -9.61
C TYR A 217 10.81 10.38 -8.24
N ASP A 218 10.52 9.24 -7.60
CA ASP A 218 9.74 9.18 -6.34
C ASP A 218 10.66 9.39 -5.15
N VAL A 219 10.25 10.26 -4.22
CA VAL A 219 10.99 10.52 -2.98
C VAL A 219 10.01 10.47 -1.80
N VAL A 220 10.32 9.66 -0.81
CA VAL A 220 9.61 9.57 0.46
C VAL A 220 10.55 10.02 1.56
N CYS A 221 10.14 11.01 2.33
CA CYS A 221 10.88 11.51 3.47
C CYS A 221 10.10 11.15 4.73
N ALA A 222 10.76 10.52 5.70
CA ALA A 222 10.13 10.13 6.96
C ALA A 222 10.96 10.64 8.14
N ILE A 223 10.28 11.23 9.12
CA ILE A 223 10.88 11.81 10.32
C ILE A 223 10.03 11.36 11.51
N GLN A 224 10.65 10.66 12.45
CA GLN A 224 9.99 10.29 13.70
C GLN A 224 9.71 11.54 14.55
N GLY A 225 8.46 11.68 14.95
CA GLY A 225 7.96 12.79 15.76
C GLY A 225 6.46 13.01 15.56
N PRO A 226 5.86 13.91 16.35
CA PRO A 226 4.45 14.22 16.24
C PRO A 226 4.15 14.83 14.86
N SER A 227 3.00 14.47 14.29
CA SER A 227 2.48 15.04 13.05
C SER A 227 1.28 15.94 13.35
N ASP A 228 1.20 17.06 12.66
CA ASP A 228 0.07 17.99 12.69
C ASP A 228 -1.09 17.55 11.75
N VAL A 229 -0.88 16.52 10.94
CA VAL A 229 -1.93 15.91 10.11
C VAL A 229 -2.77 14.95 10.96
N PRO A 230 -4.11 15.05 10.97
CA PRO A 230 -4.94 14.13 11.73
C PRO A 230 -4.82 12.68 11.24
N ALA A 231 -4.94 11.72 12.16
CA ALA A 231 -4.98 10.30 11.84
C ALA A 231 -6.04 9.97 10.78
N GLY A 232 -5.71 9.12 9.81
CA GLY A 232 -6.63 8.71 8.74
C GLY A 232 -6.89 9.75 7.65
N ARG A 233 -6.30 10.95 7.73
CA ARG A 233 -6.32 11.93 6.62
C ARG A 233 -5.12 11.71 5.71
N TRP A 234 -5.40 11.54 4.42
CA TRP A 234 -4.37 11.36 3.39
C TRP A 234 -4.39 12.55 2.43
N GLY A 235 -3.22 12.91 1.86
CA GLY A 235 -3.19 13.86 0.74
C GLY A 235 -3.13 15.34 1.11
N MET A 236 -2.69 15.71 2.32
CA MET A 236 -2.54 17.14 2.65
C MET A 236 -1.32 17.71 1.94
N ARG A 237 -1.55 18.70 1.07
CA ARG A 237 -0.44 19.45 0.46
C ARG A 237 0.40 20.08 1.56
N ALA A 238 1.70 19.87 1.47
CA ALA A 238 2.68 20.44 2.38
C ALA A 238 3.65 21.33 1.60
N ASP A 239 4.32 22.23 2.33
CA ASP A 239 5.39 23.02 1.76
C ASP A 239 6.60 22.10 1.51
N PRO A 240 7.16 22.05 0.28
CA PRO A 240 8.42 21.36 0.03
C PRO A 240 9.56 21.76 0.98
N GLU A 241 9.59 23.00 1.49
CA GLU A 241 10.57 23.44 2.47
C GLU A 241 10.45 22.69 3.80
N GLU A 242 9.23 22.34 4.22
CA GLU A 242 9.01 21.55 5.43
C GLU A 242 9.64 20.16 5.30
N ALA A 243 9.47 19.53 4.13
CA ALA A 243 10.10 18.26 3.83
C ALA A 243 11.63 18.38 3.77
N ARG A 244 12.19 19.50 3.33
CA ARG A 244 13.65 19.75 3.24
C ARG A 244 14.30 20.01 4.59
N ALA A 245 13.67 20.83 5.42
CA ALA A 245 14.22 21.29 6.71
C ALA A 245 14.59 20.13 7.64
N GLY A 246 13.88 19.00 7.54
CA GLY A 246 14.18 17.80 8.31
C GLY A 246 15.51 17.11 7.98
N PHE A 247 16.20 17.47 6.89
CA PHE A 247 17.32 16.70 6.34
C PHE A 247 18.56 17.57 5.99
N GLU A 248 18.73 18.73 6.63
CA GLU A 248 19.88 19.62 6.39
C GLU A 248 21.25 18.98 6.74
N ASP A 249 21.24 18.02 7.65
CA ASP A 249 22.36 17.21 8.10
C ASP A 249 22.69 16.03 7.15
N PHE A 250 21.85 15.75 6.16
CA PHE A 250 22.11 14.68 5.20
C PHE A 250 23.22 15.06 4.20
N CYS A 251 23.76 14.03 3.54
CA CYS A 251 24.85 14.12 2.58
C CYS A 251 24.50 15.07 1.41
N PRO A 252 25.52 15.61 0.71
CA PRO A 252 25.32 16.54 -0.40
C PRO A 252 24.36 16.04 -1.49
N GLN A 253 24.35 14.73 -1.76
CA GLN A 253 23.48 14.10 -2.75
C GLN A 253 22.00 14.21 -2.35
N MET A 254 21.67 13.92 -1.09
CA MET A 254 20.29 14.05 -0.61
C MET A 254 19.86 15.50 -0.53
N LYS A 255 20.74 16.42 -0.11
CA LYS A 255 20.43 17.86 -0.17
C LYS A 255 20.17 18.35 -1.59
N ALA A 256 20.96 17.90 -2.57
CA ALA A 256 20.75 18.22 -3.98
C ALA A 256 19.43 17.64 -4.52
N LEU A 257 19.07 16.41 -4.12
CA LEU A 257 17.81 15.78 -4.51
C LEU A 257 16.62 16.55 -3.94
N LEU A 258 16.65 16.85 -2.65
CA LEU A 258 15.56 17.52 -1.94
C LEU A 258 15.35 18.96 -2.45
N ALA A 259 16.43 19.66 -2.86
CA ALA A 259 16.36 21.01 -3.45
C ALA A 259 15.53 21.07 -4.75
N HIS A 260 15.30 19.92 -5.41
CA HIS A 260 14.50 19.83 -6.63
C HIS A 260 13.08 19.28 -6.41
N ILE A 261 12.64 19.09 -5.14
CA ILE A 261 11.25 18.71 -4.85
C ILE A 261 10.31 19.85 -5.27
N GLU A 262 9.36 19.58 -6.16
CA GLU A 262 8.37 20.58 -6.59
C GLU A 262 7.04 20.45 -5.84
N THR A 263 6.70 19.23 -5.42
CA THR A 263 5.44 18.93 -4.75
C THR A 263 5.72 18.10 -3.51
N ALA A 264 5.10 18.44 -2.38
CA ALA A 264 5.10 17.62 -1.19
C ALA A 264 3.67 17.37 -0.72
N VAL A 265 3.39 16.14 -0.32
CA VAL A 265 2.18 15.77 0.42
C VAL A 265 2.58 15.13 1.72
N LYS A 266 2.02 15.63 2.82
CA LYS A 266 2.24 15.14 4.17
C LYS A 266 1.08 14.27 4.62
N TRP A 267 1.39 13.23 5.38
CA TRP A 267 0.40 12.42 6.08
C TRP A 267 0.97 11.87 7.39
N THR A 268 0.04 11.45 8.24
CA THR A 268 0.34 10.72 9.47
C THR A 268 0.13 9.25 9.24
N LEU A 269 1.12 8.45 9.64
CA LEU A 269 0.98 7.01 9.60
C LEU A 269 -0.03 6.53 10.62
N CYS A 270 -0.85 5.57 10.21
CA CYS A 270 -1.77 4.90 11.10
C CYS A 270 -1.82 3.40 10.79
N ASP A 271 -1.97 2.61 11.83
CA ASP A 271 -2.34 1.21 11.72
C ASP A 271 -3.63 0.92 12.50
N LEU A 272 -4.04 -0.34 12.48
CA LEU A 272 -5.09 -0.87 13.35
C LEU A 272 -4.49 -1.85 14.35
N PRO A 273 -5.04 -1.95 15.56
CA PRO A 273 -4.81 -3.13 16.38
C PRO A 273 -5.35 -4.38 15.64
N PRO A 274 -4.80 -5.57 15.91
CA PRO A 274 -5.38 -6.82 15.42
C PRO A 274 -6.88 -6.90 15.74
N LEU A 275 -7.71 -7.20 14.74
CA LEU A 275 -9.16 -7.30 14.95
C LEU A 275 -9.52 -8.65 15.57
N GLU A 276 -10.51 -8.67 16.46
CA GLU A 276 -11.08 -9.93 16.96
C GLU A 276 -11.62 -10.79 15.81
N THR A 277 -12.30 -10.15 14.87
CA THR A 277 -12.82 -10.76 13.65
C THR A 277 -12.79 -9.78 12.48
N CYS A 278 -12.77 -10.30 11.26
CA CYS A 278 -12.93 -9.52 10.03
C CYS A 278 -14.32 -9.68 9.39
N ARG A 279 -15.27 -10.37 10.03
CA ARG A 279 -16.58 -10.69 9.44
C ARG A 279 -17.74 -10.47 10.41
N SER A 280 -18.94 -10.26 9.87
CA SER A 280 -20.17 -10.25 10.65
C SER A 280 -20.51 -11.65 11.17
N GLN A 281 -21.37 -11.72 12.19
CA GLN A 281 -21.81 -12.99 12.79
C GLN A 281 -22.47 -13.92 11.77
N ASN A 282 -23.33 -13.37 10.89
CA ASN A 282 -23.95 -14.10 9.78
C ASN A 282 -23.00 -14.37 8.60
N GLY A 283 -21.78 -13.81 8.63
CA GLY A 283 -20.72 -14.00 7.63
C GLY A 283 -20.96 -13.34 6.26
N ARG A 284 -22.00 -12.50 6.11
CA ARG A 284 -22.34 -11.80 4.86
C ARG A 284 -21.68 -10.42 4.72
N VAL A 285 -21.02 -9.93 5.75
CA VAL A 285 -20.15 -8.75 5.67
C VAL A 285 -18.74 -9.16 6.05
N VAL A 286 -17.75 -8.85 5.23
CA VAL A 286 -16.33 -9.21 5.46
C VAL A 286 -15.41 -8.05 5.09
N LEU A 287 -14.33 -7.86 5.86
CA LEU A 287 -13.35 -6.79 5.68
C LEU A 287 -12.11 -7.31 4.96
N ILE A 288 -11.54 -6.50 4.05
CA ILE A 288 -10.26 -6.75 3.38
C ILE A 288 -9.40 -5.49 3.32
N GLY A 289 -8.11 -5.65 3.07
CA GLY A 289 -7.16 -4.54 2.98
C GLY A 289 -7.16 -3.70 4.26
N ASP A 290 -6.95 -2.39 4.13
CA ASP A 290 -6.87 -1.48 5.27
C ASP A 290 -8.14 -1.41 6.14
N ALA A 291 -9.31 -1.82 5.63
CA ALA A 291 -10.51 -1.93 6.46
C ALA A 291 -10.35 -3.03 7.53
N PHE A 292 -9.58 -4.07 7.22
CA PHE A 292 -9.26 -5.19 8.09
C PHE A 292 -7.94 -4.98 8.83
N HIS A 293 -6.86 -4.68 8.13
CA HIS A 293 -5.49 -4.78 8.66
C HIS A 293 -4.58 -3.62 8.29
N ALA A 294 -5.11 -2.38 8.28
CA ALA A 294 -4.27 -1.21 8.02
C ALA A 294 -2.98 -1.27 8.85
N MET A 295 -1.87 -0.98 8.20
CA MET A 295 -0.53 -1.13 8.74
C MET A 295 0.36 0.01 8.28
N ILE A 296 1.37 0.34 9.08
CA ILE A 296 2.42 1.26 8.67
C ILE A 296 3.25 0.64 7.53
N PRO A 297 3.84 1.45 6.63
CA PRO A 297 4.34 0.96 5.34
C PRO A 297 5.74 0.33 5.41
N HIS A 298 6.38 0.24 6.57
CA HIS A 298 7.80 -0.14 6.71
C HIS A 298 8.13 -1.56 6.24
N SER A 299 7.13 -2.45 6.14
CA SER A 299 7.31 -3.79 5.54
C SER A 299 6.89 -3.87 4.05
N ALA A 300 6.49 -2.74 3.46
CA ALA A 300 5.84 -2.65 2.15
C ALA A 300 4.64 -3.60 1.95
N SER A 301 4.03 -4.11 3.02
CA SER A 301 3.09 -5.23 2.92
C SER A 301 1.60 -4.86 2.85
N GLY A 302 1.21 -3.62 3.09
CA GLY A 302 -0.22 -3.23 3.12
C GLY A 302 -0.93 -3.51 1.79
N GLY A 303 -0.44 -2.90 0.70
CA GLY A 303 -0.99 -3.12 -0.64
C GLY A 303 -0.89 -4.59 -1.09
N ASN A 304 0.24 -5.24 -0.82
CA ASN A 304 0.47 -6.64 -1.17
C ASN A 304 -0.50 -7.58 -0.41
N SER A 305 -0.76 -7.32 0.87
CA SER A 305 -1.71 -8.09 1.68
C SER A 305 -3.15 -7.89 1.19
N ALA A 306 -3.51 -6.70 0.70
CA ALA A 306 -4.82 -6.45 0.10
C ALA A 306 -5.02 -7.21 -1.23
N ILE A 307 -3.96 -7.43 -2.02
CA ILE A 307 -4.01 -8.29 -3.21
C ILE A 307 -4.18 -9.76 -2.80
N GLU A 308 -3.44 -10.22 -1.79
CA GLU A 308 -3.60 -11.57 -1.25
C GLU A 308 -5.02 -11.80 -0.71
N ASP A 309 -5.60 -10.81 -0.03
CA ASP A 309 -6.98 -10.89 0.44
C ASP A 309 -7.96 -11.02 -0.72
N ALA A 310 -7.78 -10.21 -1.76
CA ALA A 310 -8.61 -10.23 -2.96
C ALA A 310 -8.60 -11.61 -3.64
N ALA A 311 -7.43 -12.23 -3.77
CA ALA A 311 -7.31 -13.59 -4.29
C ALA A 311 -7.99 -14.60 -3.35
N CYS A 312 -7.69 -14.54 -2.06
CA CYS A 312 -8.18 -15.49 -1.07
C CYS A 312 -9.72 -15.44 -0.92
N ILE A 313 -10.32 -14.26 -0.78
CA ILE A 313 -11.77 -14.12 -0.60
C ILE A 313 -12.51 -14.59 -1.85
N ALA A 314 -11.96 -14.33 -3.04
CA ALA A 314 -12.55 -14.79 -4.29
C ALA A 314 -12.53 -16.32 -4.40
N GLU A 315 -11.41 -16.97 -4.05
CA GLU A 315 -11.34 -18.44 -4.00
C GLU A 315 -12.31 -19.03 -2.97
N CYS A 316 -12.39 -18.45 -1.77
CA CYS A 316 -13.28 -18.94 -0.71
C CYS A 316 -14.76 -18.84 -1.10
N LEU A 317 -15.19 -17.71 -1.67
CA LEU A 317 -16.58 -17.49 -2.09
C LEU A 317 -16.96 -18.41 -3.26
N ASP A 318 -16.07 -18.53 -4.24
CA ASP A 318 -16.23 -19.39 -5.41
C ASP A 318 -16.27 -20.88 -5.04
N TRP A 319 -15.40 -21.32 -4.12
CA TRP A 319 -15.47 -22.67 -3.56
C TRP A 319 -16.80 -22.93 -2.87
N ALA A 320 -17.28 -22.00 -2.03
CA ALA A 320 -18.54 -22.19 -1.33
C ALA A 320 -19.72 -22.25 -2.32
N TYR A 321 -19.74 -21.39 -3.34
CA TYR A 321 -20.74 -21.40 -4.39
C TYR A 321 -20.78 -22.74 -5.14
N ARG A 322 -19.63 -23.24 -5.61
CA ARG A 322 -19.55 -24.51 -6.36
C ARG A 322 -19.89 -25.74 -5.53
N ASN A 323 -19.77 -25.66 -4.20
CA ASN A 323 -19.98 -26.78 -3.29
C ASN A 323 -21.26 -26.66 -2.45
N ASP A 324 -22.17 -25.75 -2.83
CA ASP A 324 -23.43 -25.47 -2.13
C ASP A 324 -23.23 -25.26 -0.62
N LYS A 325 -22.24 -24.43 -0.27
CA LYS A 325 -21.93 -24.04 1.11
C LYS A 325 -22.42 -22.62 1.37
N PRO A 326 -22.89 -22.32 2.59
CA PRO A 326 -23.30 -20.97 2.93
C PRO A 326 -22.10 -20.01 2.89
N ILE A 327 -22.35 -18.75 2.53
CA ILE A 327 -21.34 -17.66 2.47
C ILE A 327 -20.55 -17.56 3.78
N SER A 328 -21.19 -17.81 4.93
CA SER A 328 -20.53 -17.80 6.23
C SER A 328 -19.37 -18.79 6.36
N ARG A 329 -19.40 -19.91 5.63
CA ARG A 329 -18.28 -20.86 5.57
C ARG A 329 -17.12 -20.32 4.73
N ALA A 330 -17.41 -19.62 3.63
CA ALA A 330 -16.38 -18.96 2.84
C ALA A 330 -15.66 -17.87 3.65
N THR A 331 -16.41 -17.00 4.31
CA THR A 331 -15.82 -15.89 5.08
C THR A 331 -15.11 -16.38 6.35
N GLN A 332 -15.56 -17.49 6.95
CA GLN A 332 -14.81 -18.18 8.01
C GLN A 332 -13.47 -18.75 7.50
N ALA A 333 -13.46 -19.40 6.34
CA ALA A 333 -12.23 -19.92 5.74
C ALA A 333 -11.25 -18.79 5.39
N PHE A 334 -11.75 -17.72 4.78
CA PHE A 334 -10.99 -16.49 4.51
C PHE A 334 -10.31 -15.95 5.78
N GLU A 335 -11.08 -15.75 6.85
CA GLU A 335 -10.54 -15.23 8.11
C GLU A 335 -9.47 -16.14 8.69
N THR A 336 -9.71 -17.45 8.69
CA THR A 336 -8.77 -18.47 9.20
C THR A 336 -7.42 -18.42 8.48
N LEU A 337 -7.45 -18.21 7.16
CA LEU A 337 -6.24 -18.14 6.33
C LEU A 337 -5.54 -16.79 6.44
N ARG A 338 -6.31 -15.69 6.47
CA ARG A 338 -5.76 -14.34 6.33
C ARG A 338 -5.37 -13.70 7.64
N LYS A 339 -6.15 -13.87 8.71
CA LYS A 339 -5.93 -13.18 9.98
C LYS A 339 -4.51 -13.39 10.54
N PRO A 340 -3.99 -14.63 10.71
CA PRO A 340 -2.63 -14.82 11.23
C PRO A 340 -1.55 -14.25 10.30
N ARG A 341 -1.81 -14.25 8.99
CA ARG A 341 -0.87 -13.78 7.97
C ARG A 341 -0.75 -12.26 7.93
N VAL A 342 -1.85 -11.53 8.12
CA VAL A 342 -1.86 -10.06 8.14
C VAL A 342 -1.41 -9.50 9.48
N GLU A 343 -1.75 -10.16 10.59
CA GLU A 343 -1.24 -9.78 11.93
C GLU A 343 0.29 -9.88 11.98
N ARG A 344 0.89 -10.90 11.37
CA ARG A 344 2.35 -11.01 11.23
C ARG A 344 2.95 -9.85 10.43
N MET A 345 2.26 -9.35 9.41
CA MET A 345 2.75 -8.21 8.63
C MET A 345 2.58 -6.89 9.36
N GLN A 346 1.51 -6.71 10.11
CA GLN A 346 1.37 -5.57 11.01
C GLN A 346 2.55 -5.55 11.98
N GLN A 347 2.87 -6.68 12.61
CA GLN A 347 4.00 -6.79 13.52
C GLN A 347 5.34 -6.50 12.84
N ALA A 348 5.62 -7.13 11.69
CA ALA A 348 6.84 -6.86 10.92
C ALA A 348 6.96 -5.39 10.49
N SER A 349 5.85 -4.72 10.22
CA SER A 349 5.85 -3.29 9.90
C SER A 349 6.23 -2.44 11.11
N ARG A 350 5.75 -2.79 12.32
CA ARG A 350 6.13 -2.11 13.56
C ARG A 350 7.61 -2.27 13.87
N GLU A 351 8.15 -3.47 13.67
CA GLU A 351 9.59 -3.72 13.78
C GLU A 351 10.40 -2.90 12.77
N GLY A 352 9.88 -2.74 11.54
CA GLY A 352 10.48 -1.89 10.52
C GLY A 352 10.51 -0.41 10.88
N TYR A 353 9.53 0.09 11.63
CA TYR A 353 9.52 1.46 12.16
C TYR A 353 10.67 1.70 13.14
N ASP A 354 10.85 0.78 14.09
CA ASP A 354 11.96 0.87 15.05
C ASP A 354 13.32 0.72 14.36
N PHE A 355 13.41 -0.16 13.36
CA PHE A 355 14.63 -0.40 12.61
C PHE A 355 15.04 0.80 11.75
N LEU A 356 14.16 1.31 10.87
CA LEU A 356 14.51 2.42 9.98
C LEU A 356 14.71 3.73 10.75
N GLY A 357 13.94 3.94 11.81
CA GLY A 357 14.02 5.12 12.66
C GLY A 357 14.92 4.94 13.89
N ALA A 358 15.86 4.00 13.89
CA ALA A 358 16.76 3.77 15.02
C ALA A 358 17.44 5.07 15.52
N LYS A 359 17.57 5.18 16.86
CA LYS A 359 18.14 6.35 17.57
C LYS A 359 19.16 5.93 18.62
N GLY A 360 20.04 6.87 18.99
CA GLY A 360 21.04 6.69 20.04
C GLY A 360 21.86 5.42 19.86
N ASP A 361 21.95 4.61 20.93
CA ASP A 361 22.75 3.38 20.97
C ASP A 361 22.30 2.30 19.96
N PHE A 362 21.07 2.38 19.42
CA PHE A 362 20.57 1.44 18.41
C PHE A 362 21.05 1.78 16.99
N LEU A 363 21.46 3.03 16.74
CA LEU A 363 21.97 3.48 15.44
C LEU A 363 23.14 2.63 14.92
N PRO A 364 24.24 2.43 15.69
CA PRO A 364 25.36 1.59 15.23
C PRO A 364 24.98 0.11 15.09
N ILE A 365 24.00 -0.37 15.88
CA ILE A 365 23.53 -1.76 15.80
C ILE A 365 22.79 -1.99 14.49
N ARG A 366 21.88 -1.09 14.11
CA ARG A 366 21.19 -1.14 12.81
C ARG A 366 22.20 -1.09 11.67
N ASP A 367 23.13 -0.14 11.70
CA ASP A 367 24.11 0.03 10.62
C ASP A 367 25.00 -1.20 10.46
N GLN A 368 25.32 -1.89 11.57
CA GLN A 368 26.05 -3.15 11.53
C GLN A 368 25.19 -4.32 11.03
N ALA A 369 23.88 -4.33 11.28
CA ALA A 369 22.96 -5.35 10.78
C ALA A 369 22.66 -5.20 9.27
N LEU A 370 22.84 -4.00 8.71
CA LEU A 370 22.70 -3.74 7.28
C LEU A 370 23.87 -4.26 6.45
N LYS A 371 25.08 -4.30 7.02
CA LYS A 371 26.30 -4.83 6.38
C LYS A 371 26.24 -6.35 6.21
#